data_AF-A0A962FJ96-F1
#
_entry.id   AF-A0A962FJ96-F1
#
_cell.length_a   1.000
_cell.length_b   1.000
_cell.length_c   1.000
_cell.angle_alpha   90.00
_cell.angle_beta   90.00
_cell.angle_gamma   90.00
#
_symmetry.space_group_name_H-M   'P 1'
#
loop_
_entity.id
_entity.type
_entity.pdbx_description
1 polymer ?
#
loop_
_entity_poly.entity_id
_entity_poly.type
_entity_poly.pdbx_seq_one_letter_code
_entity_poly.pdbx_strand_id
1 'polypeptide(L)'
;EPGAPKVDLIEIRQGSRFTLGPFDIEPVAMSHSIPESCALVLRTPGGVVVHTGDWKLDPEPGIGQPTDEARLLAVGEEGVDVLICDSTNIVREGHSPSEG
;
A
#
# COMPACT_ATOMS: atom_id res chain seq x y z
N GLU A 1 0.26 24.77 12.34
CA GLU A 1 0.72 26.07 12.88
C GLU A 1 -0.36 26.68 13.74
N PRO A 2 -0.03 27.45 14.81
CA PRO A 2 -1.03 28.20 15.56
C PRO A 2 -1.84 29.09 14.60
N GLY A 3 -3.17 28.91 14.54
CA GLY A 3 -4.05 29.67 13.65
C GLY A 3 -4.30 29.06 12.27
N ALA A 4 -3.74 27.89 11.95
CA ALA A 4 -4.08 27.19 10.73
C ALA A 4 -5.57 26.75 10.75
N PRO A 5 -6.27 26.78 9.59
CA PRO A 5 -7.64 26.30 9.51
C PRO A 5 -7.70 24.81 9.90
N LYS A 6 -8.77 24.44 10.61
CA LYS A 6 -9.05 23.03 10.87
C LYS A 6 -9.35 22.34 9.55
N VAL A 7 -8.64 21.25 9.29
CA VAL A 7 -8.87 20.38 8.14
C VAL A 7 -9.63 19.17 8.66
N ASP A 8 -10.61 18.72 7.89
CA ASP A 8 -11.31 17.48 8.18
C ASP A 8 -10.35 16.31 7.95
N LEU A 9 -10.03 15.59 9.02
CA LEU A 9 -9.21 14.39 8.99
C LEU A 9 -10.12 13.17 8.82
N ILE A 10 -9.93 12.42 7.73
CA ILE A 10 -10.64 11.17 7.49
C ILE A 10 -9.66 10.04 7.76
N GLU A 11 -9.87 9.33 8.87
CA GLU A 11 -9.09 8.13 9.20
C GLU A 11 -9.53 6.96 8.30
N ILE A 12 -8.55 6.25 7.74
CA ILE A 12 -8.76 5.10 6.86
C ILE A 12 -7.95 3.94 7.43
N ARG A 13 -8.54 2.75 7.45
CA ARG A 13 -7.87 1.54 7.96
C ARG A 13 -7.30 0.70 6.82
N GLN A 14 -6.22 -0.01 7.10
CA GLN A 14 -5.70 -1.05 6.21
C GLN A 14 -6.80 -2.12 5.97
N GLY A 15 -6.92 -2.59 4.74
CA GLY A 15 -7.96 -3.53 4.29
C GLY A 15 -9.36 -2.92 4.16
N SER A 16 -9.56 -1.63 4.45
CA SER A 16 -10.83 -0.95 4.19
C SER A 16 -11.00 -0.62 2.72
N ARG A 17 -12.24 -0.41 2.28
CA ARG A 17 -12.57 0.01 0.92
C ARG A 17 -13.48 1.23 0.97
N PHE A 18 -13.15 2.26 0.20
CA PHE A 18 -13.91 3.51 0.17
C PHE A 18 -13.86 4.14 -1.21
N THR A 19 -14.82 5.03 -1.48
CA THR A 19 -14.91 5.72 -2.77
C THR A 19 -14.54 7.19 -2.59
N LEU A 20 -13.76 7.71 -3.54
CA LEU A 20 -13.45 9.12 -3.66
C LEU A 20 -13.62 9.55 -5.12
N GLY A 21 -14.75 10.18 -5.44
CA GLY A 21 -15.09 10.51 -6.83
C GLY A 21 -15.15 9.24 -7.70
N PRO A 22 -14.41 9.16 -8.83
CA PRO A 22 -14.41 7.99 -9.71
C PRO A 22 -13.50 6.85 -9.23
N PHE A 23 -12.85 7.00 -8.07
CA PHE A 23 -11.90 6.03 -7.55
C PHE A 23 -12.55 5.18 -6.47
N ASP A 24 -12.48 3.86 -6.65
CA ASP A 24 -12.73 2.88 -5.61
C ASP A 24 -11.39 2.38 -5.08
N ILE A 25 -11.09 2.73 -3.83
CA ILE A 25 -9.76 2.70 -3.23
C ILE A 25 -9.75 1.67 -2.12
N GLU A 26 -8.69 0.87 -2.10
CA GLU A 26 -8.42 -0.12 -1.07
C GLU A 26 -6.95 -0.07 -0.65
N PRO A 27 -6.64 0.35 0.59
CA PRO A 27 -5.30 0.25 1.15
C PRO A 27 -5.00 -1.18 1.57
N VAL A 28 -3.98 -1.80 0.99
CA VAL A 28 -3.52 -3.15 1.34
C VAL A 28 -2.29 -3.03 2.23
N ALA A 29 -2.23 -3.78 3.33
CA ALA A 29 -1.14 -3.68 4.29
C ALA A 29 0.20 -4.09 3.66
N MET A 30 1.23 -3.28 3.90
CA MET A 30 2.61 -3.52 3.48
C MET A 30 3.55 -3.41 4.69
N SER A 31 4.55 -4.29 4.76
CA SER A 31 5.64 -4.15 5.72
C SER A 31 6.64 -3.09 5.26
N HIS A 32 7.04 -2.22 6.18
CA HIS A 32 8.05 -1.19 5.96
C HIS A 32 8.62 -0.66 7.30
N SER A 33 9.46 0.37 7.25
CA SER A 33 10.14 0.97 8.40
C SER A 33 9.24 1.81 9.33
N ILE A 34 7.95 1.97 9.01
CA ILE A 34 6.92 2.65 9.82
C ILE A 34 5.65 1.79 9.89
N PRO A 35 4.85 1.86 10.96
CA PRO A 35 3.62 1.10 11.06
C PRO A 35 2.58 1.59 10.04
N GLU A 36 1.61 0.72 9.73
CA GLU A 36 0.44 1.02 8.89
C GLU A 36 0.77 1.49 7.45
N SER A 37 1.95 1.13 6.93
CA SER A 37 2.31 1.33 5.53
C SER A 37 1.38 0.56 4.60
N CYS A 38 1.03 1.14 3.45
CA CYS A 38 0.03 0.58 2.54
C CYS A 38 0.43 0.68 1.07
N ALA A 39 0.07 -0.35 0.31
CA ALA A 39 -0.18 -0.23 -1.12
C ALA A 39 -1.61 0.30 -1.32
N LEU A 40 -1.85 1.00 -2.42
CA LEU A 40 -3.19 1.44 -2.81
C LEU A 40 -3.61 0.71 -4.08
N VAL A 41 -4.74 0.00 -4.00
CA VAL A 41 -5.45 -0.51 -5.16
C VAL A 41 -6.47 0.52 -5.56
N LEU A 42 -6.34 1.06 -6.77
CA LEU A 42 -7.18 2.11 -7.33
C LEU A 42 -7.96 1.52 -8.50
N ARG A 43 -9.25 1.27 -8.28
CA ARG A 43 -10.17 0.80 -9.31
C ARG A 43 -10.87 2.01 -9.91
N THR A 44 -10.80 2.13 -11.23
CA THR A 44 -11.35 3.26 -11.97
C THR A 44 -12.12 2.76 -13.20
N PRO A 45 -12.97 3.60 -13.84
CA PRO A 45 -13.58 3.25 -15.11
C PRO A 45 -12.57 2.98 -16.25
N GLY A 46 -11.32 3.44 -16.10
CA GLY A 46 -10.25 3.24 -17.10
C GLY A 46 -9.34 2.04 -16.82
N GLY A 47 -9.56 1.31 -15.72
CA GLY A 47 -8.73 0.17 -15.32
C GLY A 47 -8.33 0.19 -13.85
N VAL A 48 -7.58 -0.84 -13.46
CA VAL A 48 -7.07 -1.08 -12.10
C VAL A 48 -5.59 -0.70 -12.04
N VAL A 49 -5.26 0.22 -11.13
CA VAL A 49 -3.89 0.63 -10.84
C VAL A 49 -3.51 0.18 -9.44
N VAL A 50 -2.34 -0.45 -9.29
CA VAL A 50 -1.74 -0.71 -7.99
C VAL A 50 -0.55 0.22 -7.80
N HIS A 51 -0.57 1.01 -6.73
CA HIS A 51 0.57 1.80 -6.29
C HIS A 51 1.13 1.17 -5.03
N THR A 52 2.35 0.63 -5.08
CA THR A 52 2.89 -0.15 -3.94
C THR A 52 3.15 0.69 -2.71
N GLY A 53 3.39 2.00 -2.90
CA GLY A 53 4.04 2.80 -1.87
C GLY A 53 5.46 2.29 -1.64
N ASP A 54 6.06 2.67 -0.52
CA ASP A 54 7.34 2.13 -0.08
C ASP A 54 7.08 0.79 0.64
N TRP A 55 7.87 -0.23 0.31
CA TRP A 55 7.63 -1.57 0.84
C TRP A 55 8.90 -2.41 0.95
N LYS A 56 8.81 -3.45 1.77
CA LYS A 56 9.63 -4.66 1.69
C LYS A 56 8.75 -5.87 1.97
N LEU A 57 9.13 -7.05 1.50
CA LEU A 57 8.52 -8.31 1.94
C LEU A 57 9.28 -8.81 3.17
N ASP A 58 8.77 -8.48 4.35
CA ASP A 58 9.33 -8.92 5.63
C ASP A 58 8.35 -9.88 6.32
N PRO A 59 8.72 -11.15 6.52
CA PRO A 59 7.88 -12.12 7.22
C PRO A 59 7.77 -11.84 8.73
N GLU A 60 8.75 -11.15 9.31
CA GLU A 60 8.86 -10.86 10.75
C GLU A 60 9.20 -9.37 10.96
N PRO A 61 8.30 -8.44 10.57
CA PRO A 61 8.57 -7.01 10.70
C PRO A 61 8.69 -6.61 12.17
N GLY A 62 9.65 -5.73 12.48
CA GLY A 62 9.87 -5.28 13.86
C GLY A 62 8.72 -4.43 14.40
N ILE A 63 7.98 -3.77 13.51
CA ILE A 63 6.78 -2.97 13.81
C ILE A 63 5.72 -3.13 12.71
N GLY A 64 4.45 -2.96 13.07
CA GLY A 64 3.34 -3.06 12.12
C GLY A 64 2.96 -4.51 11.81
N GLN A 65 2.28 -4.70 10.67
CA GLN A 65 1.86 -6.00 10.18
C GLN A 65 2.75 -6.45 9.01
N PRO A 66 2.91 -7.77 8.78
CA PRO A 66 3.45 -8.28 7.53
C PRO A 66 2.65 -7.77 6.32
N THR A 67 3.28 -7.82 5.15
CA THR A 67 2.57 -7.54 3.88
C THR A 67 1.40 -8.52 3.70
N ASP A 68 0.22 -8.02 3.34
CA ASP A 68 -0.93 -8.87 3.04
C ASP A 68 -0.82 -9.46 1.63
N GLU A 69 0.08 -10.45 1.50
CA GLU A 69 0.35 -11.15 0.24
C GLU A 69 -0.90 -11.84 -0.31
N ALA A 70 -1.74 -12.40 0.55
CA ALA A 70 -2.98 -13.06 0.14
C ALA A 70 -3.91 -12.07 -0.55
N ARG A 71 -4.03 -10.84 -0.03
CA ARG A 71 -4.83 -9.82 -0.68
C ARG A 71 -4.22 -9.33 -1.99
N LEU A 72 -2.89 -9.12 -2.04
CA LEU A 72 -2.20 -8.72 -3.26
C LEU A 72 -2.37 -9.77 -4.38
N LEU A 73 -2.30 -11.06 -4.06
CA LEU A 73 -2.58 -12.14 -5.01
C LEU A 73 -4.01 -12.05 -5.54
N ALA A 74 -5.00 -11.87 -4.66
CA ALA A 74 -6.39 -11.71 -5.08
C ALA A 74 -6.64 -10.46 -5.95
N VAL A 75 -5.88 -9.38 -5.74
CA VAL A 75 -5.91 -8.19 -6.61
C VAL A 75 -5.26 -8.49 -7.96
N GLY A 76 -4.17 -9.28 -8.00
CA GLY A 76 -3.57 -9.76 -9.24
C GLY A 76 -4.55 -10.58 -10.09
N GLU A 77 -5.32 -11.47 -9.46
CA GLU A 77 -6.37 -12.28 -10.11
C GLU A 77 -7.57 -11.45 -10.59
N GLU A 78 -7.83 -10.29 -9.99
CA GLU A 78 -8.84 -9.34 -10.46
C GLU A 78 -8.45 -8.70 -11.81
N GLY A 79 -7.14 -8.66 -12.11
CA GLY A 79 -6.56 -7.97 -13.25
C GLY A 79 -6.04 -6.59 -12.88
N VAL A 80 -4.75 -6.35 -13.13
CA VAL A 80 -4.09 -5.06 -12.89
C VAL A 80 -3.55 -4.53 -14.22
N ASP A 81 -4.00 -3.34 -14.61
CA ASP A 81 -3.59 -2.68 -15.85
C ASP A 81 -2.26 -1.94 -15.69
N VAL A 82 -2.03 -1.35 -14.51
CA VAL A 82 -0.83 -0.55 -14.22
C VAL A 82 -0.30 -0.85 -12.83
N LEU A 83 1.02 -1.07 -12.73
CA LEU A 83 1.75 -1.13 -11.47
C LEU A 83 2.70 0.07 -11.36
N ILE A 84 2.56 0.85 -10.29
CA ILE A 84 3.51 1.88 -9.89
C ILE A 84 4.27 1.33 -8.68
N CYS A 85 5.56 1.05 -8.87
CA CYS A 85 6.35 0.30 -7.89
C CYS A 85 7.54 1.12 -7.37
N ASP A 86 7.85 0.95 -6.08
CA ASP A 86 9.11 1.39 -5.48
C ASP A 86 10.32 0.74 -6.18
N SER A 87 11.31 1.57 -6.51
CA SER A 87 12.54 1.18 -7.20
C SER A 87 13.81 1.45 -6.38
N THR A 88 13.68 1.82 -5.11
CA THR A 88 14.79 2.24 -4.23
C THR A 88 15.95 1.25 -4.22
N ASN A 89 15.65 -0.05 -4.23
CA ASN A 89 16.66 -1.12 -4.18
C ASN A 89 16.80 -1.92 -5.49
N ILE A 90 16.30 -1.43 -6.63
CA ILE A 90 16.26 -2.21 -7.89
C ILE A 90 17.63 -2.67 -8.40
N VAL A 91 18.71 -1.99 -8.02
CA VAL A 91 20.09 -2.34 -8.40
C VAL A 91 20.79 -3.28 -7.43
N ARG A 92 20.16 -3.62 -6.30
CA ARG A 92 20.71 -4.52 -5.29
C ARG A 92 20.17 -5.93 -5.54
N GLU A 93 21.08 -6.89 -5.67
CA GLU A 93 20.71 -8.29 -5.80
C GLU A 93 20.26 -8.89 -4.46
N GLY A 94 19.44 -9.95 -4.54
CA GLY A 94 18.94 -10.68 -3.38
C GLY A 94 17.68 -10.06 -2.78
N HIS A 95 17.54 -10.19 -1.47
CA HIS A 95 16.36 -9.74 -0.72
C HIS A 95 16.77 -8.82 0.42
N SER A 96 15.91 -7.86 0.75
CA SER A 96 16.05 -7.08 1.97
C SER A 96 15.96 -7.99 3.20
N PRO A 97 16.88 -7.88 4.17
CA PRO A 97 16.79 -8.64 5.41
C PRO A 97 15.52 -8.32 6.22
N SER A 98 15.06 -9.33 6.97
CA SER A 98 14.05 -9.20 8.02
C SER A 98 14.55 -8.27 9.14
N GLU A 99 13.62 -7.60 9.81
CA GLU A 99 13.89 -6.87 11.06
C GLU A 99 13.84 -7.75 12.32
N GLY A 100 13.11 -8.87 12.26
CA GLY A 100 13.08 -9.92 13.28
C GLY A 100 14.30 -10.84 13.28
#